data_AF-A0A951DPL6-F1
#
_entry.id   AF-A0A951DPL6-F1
#
_cell.length_a   1.000
_cell.length_b   1.000
_cell.length_c   1.000
_cell.angle_alpha   90.00
_cell.angle_beta   90.00
_cell.angle_gamma   90.00
#
_symmetry.space_group_name_H-M   'P 1'
#
loop_
_entity.id
_entity.type
_entity.pdbx_description
1 polymer ?
#
loop_
_entity_poly.entity_id
_entity_poly.type
_entity_poly.pdbx_seq_one_letter_code
_entity_poly.pdbx_strand_id
1 'polypeptide(L)'
;MASTHRALRRRFNQHATGRAELLFLFVVVFAAGATAWWAAHRVGPDLSIITTAASLLGYSETGPSAHVVGYTGDGEKSAGAPAQAGTSAAAGYCANGAAPTYSGHFEGLKAAVGDEMGAPTECAHTTTTDGDTVQMTTTGLAAYDPSTDTASFTDGWRHWAMTPHGLVTWEGVDPNPPTG
;
A
#
# COMPACT_ATOMS: atom_id res chain seq x y z
N MET A 1 70.92 -19.21 37.66
CA MET A 1 69.83 -18.20 37.69
C MET A 1 69.62 -17.62 36.30
N ALA A 2 68.81 -18.27 35.44
CA ALA A 2 68.41 -17.71 34.13
C ALA A 2 67.32 -18.58 33.46
N SER A 3 66.11 -18.67 34.01
CA SER A 3 65.00 -19.33 33.28
C SER A 3 63.61 -19.00 33.82
N THR A 4 63.20 -17.71 33.76
CA THR A 4 61.86 -17.34 34.26
C THR A 4 61.15 -16.19 33.53
N HIS A 5 61.62 -15.75 32.35
CA HIS A 5 61.05 -14.56 31.68
C HIS A 5 60.37 -14.77 30.32
N ARG A 6 60.18 -16.00 29.82
CA ARG A 6 59.56 -16.23 28.49
C ARG A 6 58.07 -16.57 28.47
N ALA A 7 57.43 -16.82 29.62
CA ALA A 7 56.05 -17.33 29.64
C ALA A 7 54.94 -16.26 29.59
N LEU A 8 55.23 -14.98 29.87
CA LEU A 8 54.17 -13.97 30.02
C LEU A 8 53.83 -13.17 28.75
N ARG A 9 54.60 -13.30 27.66
CA ARG A 9 54.36 -12.51 26.44
C ARG A 9 53.36 -13.10 25.44
N ARG A 10 52.86 -14.33 25.65
CA ARG A 10 51.96 -15.00 24.67
C ARG A 10 50.46 -14.75 24.91
N ARG A 11 50.03 -14.19 26.03
CA ARG A 11 48.59 -14.03 26.33
C ARG A 11 47.91 -12.79 25.74
N PHE A 12 48.67 -11.79 25.25
CA PHE A 12 48.06 -10.55 24.76
C PHE A 12 47.74 -10.51 23.26
N ASN A 13 48.23 -11.47 22.46
CA ASN A 13 47.98 -11.47 21.01
C ASN A 13 46.75 -12.27 20.56
N GLN A 14 46.01 -12.90 21.48
CA GLN A 14 44.81 -13.68 21.12
C GLN A 14 43.52 -12.85 21.02
N HIS A 15 43.53 -11.56 21.39
CA HIS A 15 42.33 -10.71 21.34
C HIS A 15 42.18 -9.89 20.04
N ALA A 16 43.17 -9.91 19.15
CA ALA A 16 43.14 -9.05 17.95
C ALA A 16 42.37 -9.67 16.77
N THR A 17 42.20 -10.99 16.70
CA THR A 17 41.55 -11.67 15.57
C THR A 17 40.02 -11.71 15.68
N GLY A 18 39.44 -11.69 16.89
CA GLY A 18 37.97 -11.71 17.06
C GLY A 18 37.27 -10.39 16.74
N ARG A 19 37.99 -9.28 16.60
CA ARG A 19 37.41 -7.95 16.42
C ARG A 19 37.02 -7.65 14.97
N ALA A 20 37.78 -8.18 14.01
CA ALA A 20 37.48 -8.02 12.58
C ALA A 20 36.25 -8.85 12.16
N GLU A 21 36.09 -10.04 12.74
CA GLU A 21 34.96 -10.92 12.48
C GLU A 21 33.64 -10.33 12.99
N LEU A 22 33.65 -9.74 14.19
CA LEU A 22 32.47 -9.03 14.72
C LEU A 22 32.07 -7.81 13.89
N LEU A 23 33.05 -7.07 13.35
CA LEU A 23 32.76 -5.94 12.46
C LEU A 23 32.13 -6.42 11.15
N PHE A 24 32.63 -7.51 10.57
CA PHE A 24 32.06 -8.07 9.35
C PHE A 24 30.61 -8.56 9.59
N LEU A 25 30.37 -9.28 10.68
CA LEU A 25 29.01 -9.70 11.06
C LEU A 25 28.09 -8.51 11.26
N PHE A 26 28.55 -7.45 11.93
CA PHE A 26 27.74 -6.26 12.15
C PHE A 26 27.37 -5.58 10.82
N VAL A 27 28.33 -5.43 9.89
CA VAL A 27 28.08 -4.86 8.56
C VAL A 27 27.06 -5.70 7.79
N VAL A 28 27.18 -7.02 7.79
CA VAL A 28 26.24 -7.91 7.08
C VAL A 28 24.83 -7.83 7.69
N VAL A 29 24.71 -7.86 9.02
CA VAL A 29 23.41 -7.75 9.71
C VAL A 29 22.77 -6.38 9.45
N PHE A 30 23.56 -5.30 9.50
CA PHE A 30 23.05 -3.95 9.28
C PHE A 30 22.61 -3.75 7.83
N ALA A 31 23.39 -4.23 6.85
CA ALA A 31 23.02 -4.19 5.44
C ALA A 31 21.74 -5.00 5.17
N ALA A 32 21.62 -6.20 5.74
CA ALA A 32 20.42 -7.02 5.62
C ALA A 32 19.19 -6.34 6.26
N GLY A 33 19.35 -5.76 7.45
CA GLY A 33 18.29 -5.02 8.14
C GLY A 33 17.83 -3.78 7.38
N ALA A 34 18.77 -2.98 6.86
CA ALA A 34 18.46 -1.80 6.06
C ALA A 34 17.73 -2.17 4.75
N THR A 35 18.15 -3.26 4.10
CA THR A 35 17.50 -3.75 2.88
C THR A 35 16.07 -4.23 3.16
N ALA A 36 15.87 -4.98 4.26
CA ALA A 36 14.54 -5.44 4.66
C ALA A 36 13.61 -4.28 5.05
N TRP A 37 14.12 -3.30 5.78
CA TRP A 37 13.37 -2.10 6.16
C TRP A 37 12.97 -1.26 4.93
N TRP A 38 13.92 -1.04 4.00
CA TRP A 38 13.63 -0.32 2.76
C TRP A 38 12.57 -1.03 1.91
N ALA A 39 12.66 -2.36 1.78
CA ALA A 39 11.67 -3.16 1.06
C ALA A 39 10.27 -3.06 1.70
N ALA A 40 10.19 -3.11 3.04
CA ALA A 40 8.93 -2.99 3.76
C ALA A 40 8.29 -1.60 3.68
N HIS A 41 9.07 -0.53 3.47
CA HIS A 41 8.54 0.83 3.32
C HIS A 41 8.15 1.19 1.88
N ARG A 42 8.77 0.56 0.88
CA ARG A 42 8.48 0.85 -0.55
C ARG A 42 7.41 -0.06 -1.14
N VAL A 43 7.34 -1.30 -0.67
CA VAL A 43 6.32 -2.26 -1.08
C VAL A 43 5.32 -2.33 0.06
N GLY A 44 4.20 -1.61 -0.04
CA GLY A 44 3.09 -1.78 0.89
C GLY A 44 2.80 -3.28 1.02
N PRO A 45 2.71 -3.85 2.24
CA PRO A 45 2.56 -5.28 2.41
C PRO A 45 1.23 -5.71 1.81
N ASP A 46 1.30 -6.28 0.60
CA ASP A 46 0.18 -6.94 -0.04
C ASP A 46 -0.07 -8.26 0.73
N LEU A 47 -0.85 -8.14 1.81
CA LEU A 47 -1.24 -9.25 2.68
C LEU A 47 -2.14 -10.28 1.97
N SER A 48 -2.49 -10.07 0.69
CA SER A 48 -3.29 -11.00 -0.11
C SER A 48 -2.63 -12.38 -0.28
N ILE A 49 -1.29 -12.47 -0.19
CA ILE A 49 -0.57 -13.74 -0.29
C ILE A 49 -0.73 -14.61 0.98
N ILE A 50 -0.98 -14.03 2.15
CA ILE A 50 -1.17 -14.83 3.38
C ILE A 50 -2.55 -15.53 3.38
N THR A 51 -3.54 -14.99 2.68
CA THR A 51 -4.86 -15.64 2.53
C THR A 51 -4.88 -16.85 1.60
N THR A 52 -3.86 -17.04 0.75
CA THR A 52 -3.81 -18.19 -0.18
C THR A 52 -3.23 -19.46 0.47
N ALA A 53 -2.49 -19.35 1.58
CA ALA A 53 -1.93 -20.52 2.27
C ALA A 53 -2.97 -21.28 3.13
N ALA A 54 -4.06 -20.62 3.55
CA ALA A 54 -5.13 -21.27 4.32
C ALA A 54 -6.01 -22.20 3.46
N SER A 55 -6.11 -21.95 2.14
CA SER A 55 -6.91 -22.77 1.22
C SER A 55 -6.25 -24.10 0.87
N LEU A 56 -4.91 -24.19 0.95
CA LEU A 56 -4.15 -25.42 0.66
C LEU A 56 -4.08 -26.40 1.84
N LEU A 57 -4.33 -25.94 3.07
CA LEU A 57 -4.28 -26.78 4.28
C LEU A 57 -5.62 -27.38 4.68
N GLY A 58 -6.70 -27.15 3.92
CA GLY A 58 -7.97 -27.87 4.13
C GLY A 58 -8.64 -27.64 5.49
N TYR A 59 -8.26 -26.58 6.22
CA TYR A 59 -9.00 -26.13 7.40
C TYR A 59 -10.24 -25.34 6.94
N SER A 60 -11.16 -26.02 6.27
CA SER A 60 -12.56 -25.61 6.28
C SER A 60 -13.10 -25.96 7.66
N GLU A 61 -13.27 -24.96 8.52
CA GLU A 61 -14.14 -25.12 9.69
C GLU A 61 -15.50 -25.62 9.18
N THR A 62 -15.83 -26.84 9.55
CA THR A 62 -17.12 -27.48 9.32
C THR A 62 -18.17 -26.78 10.18
N GLY A 63 -18.59 -25.60 9.74
CA GLY A 63 -19.87 -25.02 10.12
C GLY A 63 -20.98 -25.71 9.31
N PRO A 64 -22.12 -26.08 9.94
CA PRO A 64 -23.17 -26.80 9.24
C PRO A 64 -23.87 -25.92 8.19
N SER A 65 -23.67 -26.29 6.94
CA SER A 65 -24.64 -26.32 5.84
C SER A 65 -25.81 -25.34 5.90
N ALA A 66 -25.67 -24.18 5.25
CA ALA A 66 -26.79 -23.50 4.62
C ALA A 66 -26.71 -23.73 3.10
N HIS A 67 -27.24 -24.87 2.66
CA HIS A 67 -27.54 -25.08 1.25
C HIS A 67 -28.72 -24.19 0.85
N VAL A 68 -28.51 -23.27 -0.08
CA VAL A 68 -29.58 -22.79 -0.98
C VAL A 68 -29.04 -22.91 -2.40
N VAL A 69 -29.31 -24.06 -3.00
CA VAL A 69 -29.22 -24.28 -4.45
C VAL A 69 -30.66 -24.25 -4.97
N GLY A 70 -30.95 -23.32 -5.86
CA GLY A 70 -32.23 -23.27 -6.55
C GLY A 70 -32.20 -22.27 -7.68
N TYR A 71 -31.82 -22.72 -8.89
CA TYR A 71 -32.28 -22.13 -10.15
C TYR A 71 -32.29 -23.18 -11.24
N THR A 72 -33.47 -23.72 -11.53
CA THR A 72 -33.94 -23.91 -12.91
C THR A 72 -35.44 -23.64 -12.90
N GLY A 73 -35.86 -22.71 -13.75
CA GLY A 73 -37.24 -22.26 -13.86
C GLY A 73 -37.31 -21.24 -14.98
N ASP A 74 -37.47 -21.75 -16.19
CA ASP A 74 -37.60 -20.98 -17.41
C ASP A 74 -38.85 -20.10 -17.36
N GLY A 75 -38.67 -18.82 -17.71
CA GLY A 75 -39.71 -17.98 -18.31
C GLY A 75 -40.74 -17.37 -17.38
N GLU A 76 -40.46 -16.17 -16.87
CA GLU A 76 -41.47 -15.13 -16.93
C GLU A 76 -40.85 -13.72 -17.02
N LYS A 77 -41.56 -12.88 -17.77
CA LYS A 77 -41.17 -11.58 -18.30
C LYS A 77 -41.23 -10.55 -17.17
N SER A 78 -40.17 -10.41 -16.37
CA SER A 78 -40.11 -9.43 -15.29
C SER A 78 -39.83 -8.02 -15.80
N ALA A 79 -40.89 -7.21 -15.83
CA ALA A 79 -40.82 -5.78 -15.98
C ALA A 79 -40.07 -5.14 -14.80
N GLY A 80 -39.10 -4.26 -15.11
CA GLY A 80 -38.60 -3.19 -14.24
C GLY A 80 -38.33 -3.56 -12.78
N ALA A 81 -37.30 -4.37 -12.53
CA ALA A 81 -36.72 -4.38 -11.19
C ALA A 81 -36.15 -2.98 -10.88
N PRO A 82 -36.50 -2.35 -9.74
CA PRO A 82 -35.83 -1.13 -9.34
C PRO A 82 -34.34 -1.45 -9.21
N ALA A 83 -33.48 -0.59 -9.76
CA ALA A 83 -32.04 -0.68 -9.57
C ALA A 83 -31.79 -0.88 -8.07
N GLN A 84 -31.27 -2.06 -7.73
CA GLN A 84 -30.92 -2.37 -6.36
C GLN A 84 -29.86 -1.35 -5.97
N ALA A 85 -30.25 -0.40 -5.12
CA ALA A 85 -29.32 0.45 -4.41
C ALA A 85 -28.45 -0.50 -3.60
N GLY A 86 -27.30 -0.86 -4.18
CA GLY A 86 -26.27 -1.59 -3.49
C GLY A 86 -26.04 -0.87 -2.18
N THR A 87 -26.15 -1.59 -1.07
CA THR A 87 -25.71 -1.08 0.23
C THR A 87 -24.28 -0.62 0.02
N SER A 88 -24.08 0.70 -0.13
CA SER A 88 -22.76 1.29 -0.19
C SER A 88 -22.07 0.77 1.06
N ALA A 89 -21.02 -0.04 0.85
CA ALA A 89 -20.07 -0.32 1.91
C ALA A 89 -19.80 1.02 2.57
N ALA A 90 -20.02 1.11 3.89
CA ALA A 90 -20.04 2.37 4.62
C ALA A 90 -18.90 3.24 4.11
N ALA A 91 -19.24 4.33 3.41
CA ALA A 91 -18.28 5.16 2.73
C ALA A 91 -17.30 5.66 3.78
N GLY A 92 -16.08 5.13 3.74
CA GLY A 92 -15.05 5.39 4.73
C GLY A 92 -14.88 6.90 4.89
N TYR A 93 -14.65 7.35 6.12
CA TYR A 93 -14.30 8.74 6.42
C TYR A 93 -15.36 9.81 6.09
N CYS A 94 -16.52 9.41 5.55
CA CYS A 94 -17.63 10.31 5.37
C CYS A 94 -18.32 10.60 6.70
N ALA A 95 -18.85 11.82 6.83
CA ALA A 95 -19.81 12.11 7.90
C ALA A 95 -21.00 11.15 7.81
N ASN A 96 -21.67 10.89 8.95
CA ASN A 96 -22.77 9.92 9.02
C ASN A 96 -23.82 10.15 7.92
N GLY A 97 -23.91 9.23 6.97
CA GLY A 97 -24.86 9.26 5.85
C GLY A 97 -24.50 10.21 4.69
N ALA A 98 -23.35 10.89 4.74
CA ALA A 98 -22.85 11.67 3.61
C ALA A 98 -22.35 10.75 2.48
N ALA A 99 -22.66 11.13 1.24
CA ALA A 99 -22.15 10.42 0.07
C ALA A 99 -20.70 10.88 -0.26
N PRO A 100 -19.83 9.97 -0.73
CA PRO A 100 -18.54 10.33 -1.30
C PRO A 100 -18.70 11.36 -2.42
N THR A 101 -17.92 12.44 -2.35
CA THR A 101 -17.83 13.46 -3.40
C THR A 101 -16.39 13.91 -3.55
N TYR A 102 -16.01 14.35 -4.75
CA TYR A 102 -14.77 15.09 -4.92
C TYR A 102 -14.95 16.50 -4.36
N SER A 103 -13.95 16.99 -3.64
CA SER A 103 -13.95 18.36 -3.10
C SER A 103 -12.53 18.94 -3.11
N GLY A 104 -12.43 20.27 -3.08
CA GLY A 104 -11.15 20.97 -3.03
C GLY A 104 -10.23 20.61 -4.20
N HIS A 105 -9.01 20.20 -3.89
CA HIS A 105 -7.97 19.90 -4.89
C HIS A 105 -8.33 18.71 -5.81
N PHE A 106 -9.21 17.80 -5.38
CA PHE A 106 -9.62 16.66 -6.21
C PHE A 106 -10.68 17.02 -7.26
N GLU A 107 -11.43 18.10 -7.09
CA GLU A 107 -12.41 18.54 -8.08
C GLU A 107 -11.71 19.01 -9.37
N GLY A 108 -10.66 19.82 -9.23
CA GLY A 108 -9.83 20.25 -10.36
C GLY A 108 -9.11 19.09 -11.04
N LEU A 109 -8.64 18.11 -10.25
CA LEU A 109 -8.03 16.90 -10.80
C LEU A 109 -9.02 16.04 -11.59
N LYS A 110 -10.24 15.82 -11.05
CA LYS A 110 -11.30 15.07 -11.76
C LYS A 110 -11.70 15.75 -13.07
N ALA A 111 -11.78 17.08 -13.07
CA ALA A 111 -12.10 17.84 -14.28
C ALA A 111 -11.03 17.67 -15.38
N ALA A 112 -9.76 17.52 -15.01
CA ALA A 112 -8.65 17.36 -15.96
C ALA A 112 -8.44 15.91 -16.41
N VAL A 113 -8.58 14.94 -15.50
CA VAL A 113 -8.39 13.51 -15.80
C VAL A 113 -9.63 12.89 -16.45
N GLY A 114 -10.83 13.33 -16.07
CA GLY A 114 -12.08 12.83 -16.61
C GLY A 114 -12.44 11.43 -16.08
N ASP A 115 -13.00 10.60 -16.93
CA ASP A 115 -13.62 9.31 -16.55
C ASP A 115 -12.62 8.28 -16.00
N GLU A 116 -11.34 8.37 -16.36
CA GLU A 116 -10.27 7.48 -15.86
C GLU A 116 -10.14 7.52 -14.33
N MET A 117 -10.47 8.65 -13.70
CA MET A 117 -10.45 8.79 -12.24
C MET A 117 -11.63 8.10 -11.53
N GLY A 118 -12.63 7.65 -12.28
CA GLY A 118 -13.78 6.94 -11.72
C GLY A 118 -14.68 7.80 -10.82
N ALA A 119 -15.37 7.15 -9.89
CA ALA A 119 -16.19 7.79 -8.87
C ALA A 119 -15.54 7.61 -7.47
N PRO A 120 -15.72 8.55 -6.53
CA PRO A 120 -15.17 8.40 -5.19
C PRO A 120 -15.90 7.28 -4.44
N THR A 121 -15.17 6.40 -3.76
CA THR A 121 -15.73 5.31 -2.94
C THR A 121 -15.75 5.65 -1.45
N GLU A 122 -15.04 6.71 -1.06
CA GLU A 122 -14.96 7.23 0.30
C GLU A 122 -14.81 8.75 0.31
N CYS A 123 -14.92 9.39 1.48
CA CYS A 123 -14.63 10.82 1.59
C CYS A 123 -13.13 11.06 1.77
N ALA A 124 -12.65 12.18 1.23
CA ALA A 124 -11.27 12.60 1.39
C ALA A 124 -10.90 12.74 2.87
N HIS A 125 -9.73 12.24 3.25
CA HIS A 125 -9.24 12.29 4.63
C HIS A 125 -7.72 12.41 4.67
N THR A 126 -7.19 12.99 5.74
CA THR A 126 -5.74 13.15 5.92
C THR A 126 -5.10 11.88 6.45
N THR A 127 -3.96 11.50 5.88
CA THR A 127 -3.11 10.42 6.41
C THR A 127 -2.26 10.92 7.58
N THR A 128 -1.95 10.04 8.52
CA THR A 128 -1.18 10.41 9.73
C THR A 128 0.33 10.51 9.49
N THR A 129 0.83 9.95 8.39
CA THR A 129 2.28 9.82 8.14
C THR A 129 2.84 11.11 7.59
N ASP A 130 2.26 11.61 6.50
CA ASP A 130 2.84 12.71 5.71
C ASP A 130 1.94 13.96 5.68
N GLY A 131 0.70 13.84 6.20
CA GLY A 131 -0.29 14.91 6.16
C GLY A 131 -1.03 15.03 4.83
N ASP A 132 -0.74 14.13 3.89
CA ASP A 132 -1.42 14.05 2.61
C ASP A 132 -2.92 13.81 2.80
N THR A 133 -3.72 14.46 1.97
CA THR A 133 -5.14 14.13 1.86
C THR A 133 -5.30 13.06 0.80
N VAL A 134 -6.02 11.98 1.11
CA VAL A 134 -6.24 10.86 0.20
C VAL A 134 -7.72 10.54 0.05
N GLN A 135 -8.09 9.99 -1.10
CA GLN A 135 -9.44 9.53 -1.39
C GLN A 135 -9.40 8.34 -2.33
N MET A 136 -9.93 7.19 -1.89
CA MET A 136 -10.16 6.05 -2.76
C MET A 136 -11.27 6.35 -3.79
N THR A 137 -11.06 5.83 -5.00
CA THR A 137 -12.00 5.89 -6.11
C THR A 137 -12.26 4.49 -6.65
N THR A 138 -13.22 4.35 -7.56
CA THR A 138 -13.53 3.06 -8.20
C THR A 138 -12.42 2.53 -9.10
N THR A 139 -11.52 3.41 -9.58
CA THR A 139 -10.47 3.07 -10.55
C THR A 139 -9.06 3.27 -9.99
N GLY A 140 -8.92 3.81 -8.78
CA GLY A 140 -7.60 4.10 -8.22
C GLY A 140 -7.62 4.96 -6.95
N LEU A 141 -6.50 5.63 -6.68
CA LEU A 141 -6.28 6.47 -5.52
C LEU A 141 -6.01 7.91 -5.95
N ALA A 142 -6.74 8.87 -5.38
CA ALA A 142 -6.42 10.29 -5.46
C ALA A 142 -5.66 10.72 -4.19
N ALA A 143 -4.61 11.50 -4.36
CA ALA A 143 -3.78 12.02 -3.27
C ALA A 143 -3.46 13.50 -3.49
N TYR A 144 -3.39 14.27 -2.41
CA TYR A 144 -3.00 15.67 -2.43
C TYR A 144 -1.90 15.88 -1.40
N ASP A 145 -0.75 16.31 -1.90
CA ASP A 145 0.43 16.66 -1.11
C ASP A 145 0.39 18.18 -0.82
N PRO A 146 0.15 18.58 0.45
CA PRO A 146 0.09 19.99 0.82
C PRO A 146 1.46 20.69 0.80
N SER A 147 2.57 19.95 0.79
CA SER A 147 3.92 20.53 0.76
C SER A 147 4.32 21.02 -0.64
N THR A 148 3.81 20.36 -1.67
CA THR A 148 4.05 20.70 -3.08
C THR A 148 2.82 21.30 -3.78
N ASP A 149 1.69 21.43 -3.06
CA ASP A 149 0.38 21.86 -3.59
C ASP A 149 0.00 21.06 -4.86
N THR A 150 0.24 19.75 -4.82
CA THR A 150 0.08 18.87 -5.98
C THR A 150 -0.99 17.82 -5.70
N ALA A 151 -2.03 17.80 -6.53
CA ALA A 151 -3.03 16.73 -6.54
C ALA A 151 -2.65 15.69 -7.61
N SER A 152 -2.61 14.42 -7.23
CA SER A 152 -2.28 13.30 -8.10
C SER A 152 -3.34 12.20 -8.05
N PHE A 153 -3.39 11.40 -9.11
CA PHE A 153 -4.22 10.21 -9.24
C PHE A 153 -3.38 9.08 -9.82
N THR A 154 -3.62 7.86 -9.36
CA THR A 154 -3.02 6.64 -9.93
C THR A 154 -4.04 5.51 -10.02
N ASP A 155 -4.01 4.77 -11.13
CA ASP A 155 -4.75 3.51 -11.30
C ASP A 155 -3.90 2.27 -10.92
N GLY A 156 -2.68 2.49 -10.42
CA GLY A 156 -1.68 1.48 -10.10
C GLY A 156 -0.57 1.33 -11.16
N TRP A 157 -0.78 1.78 -12.39
CA TRP A 157 0.25 1.80 -13.45
C TRP A 157 0.43 3.17 -14.09
N ARG A 158 -0.68 3.84 -14.39
CA ARG A 158 -0.71 5.21 -14.91
C ARG A 158 -0.87 6.19 -13.77
N HIS A 159 -0.30 7.36 -13.98
CA HIS A 159 -0.30 8.43 -13.01
C HIS A 159 -0.61 9.74 -13.69
N TRP A 160 -1.31 10.59 -12.95
CA TRP A 160 -1.66 11.94 -13.34
C TRP A 160 -1.33 12.87 -12.19
N ALA A 161 -0.74 14.02 -12.47
CA ALA A 161 -0.50 15.05 -11.48
C ALA A 161 -0.91 16.42 -12.03
N MET A 162 -1.70 17.14 -11.24
CA MET A 162 -2.01 18.55 -11.49
C MET A 162 -0.88 19.40 -10.92
N THR A 163 0.02 19.85 -11.80
CA THR A 163 1.13 20.75 -11.45
C THR A 163 0.76 22.20 -11.76
N PRO A 164 1.54 23.20 -11.28
CA PRO A 164 1.38 24.60 -11.69
C PRO A 164 1.48 24.84 -13.21
N HIS A 165 2.09 23.92 -13.95
CA HIS A 165 2.24 23.99 -15.41
C HIS A 165 1.17 23.20 -16.18
N GLY A 166 0.22 22.58 -15.47
CA GLY A 166 -0.86 21.78 -16.03
C GLY A 166 -0.77 20.31 -15.67
N LEU A 167 -1.62 19.52 -16.33
CA LEU A 167 -1.71 18.08 -16.12
C LEU A 167 -0.50 17.37 -16.74
N VAL A 168 0.23 16.62 -15.92
CA VAL A 168 1.31 15.72 -16.35
C VAL A 168 0.83 14.29 -16.21
N THR A 169 1.17 13.44 -17.18
CA THR A 169 0.80 12.01 -17.18
C THR A 169 2.04 11.17 -17.45
N TRP A 170 2.19 10.07 -16.71
CA TRP A 170 3.25 9.10 -16.93
C TRP A 170 2.80 7.69 -16.57
N GLU A 171 3.60 6.70 -16.95
CA GLU A 171 3.36 5.29 -16.63
C GLU A 171 4.57 4.71 -15.91
N GLY A 172 4.34 3.76 -15.00
CA GLY A 172 5.39 3.01 -14.32
C GLY A 172 5.10 2.79 -12.84
N VAL A 173 6.10 2.25 -12.14
CA VAL A 173 6.01 1.97 -10.70
C VAL A 173 6.42 3.15 -9.83
N ASP A 174 6.98 4.22 -10.41
CA ASP A 174 7.37 5.42 -9.67
C ASP A 174 6.14 6.34 -9.51
N PRO A 175 5.72 6.64 -8.27
CA PRO A 175 4.60 7.53 -8.01
C PRO A 175 4.94 9.02 -8.20
N ASN A 176 6.20 9.37 -8.47
CA ASN A 176 6.59 10.76 -8.66
C ASN A 176 6.55 11.14 -10.15
N PRO A 177 6.09 12.36 -10.47
CA PRO A 177 6.13 12.84 -11.83
C PRO A 177 7.59 12.91 -12.33
N PRO A 178 7.84 12.59 -13.61
CA PRO A 178 9.15 12.78 -14.21
C PRO A 178 9.59 14.24 -14.07
N THR A 179 10.82 14.47 -13.64
CA THR A 179 11.41 15.81 -13.66
C THR A 179 11.69 16.18 -15.12
N GLY A 180 10.96 17.17 -15.63
CA GLY A 180 11.17 17.74 -16.96
C GLY A 180 12.35 18.70 -17.02
#